data_AF-A0A8R7UWF5-F1
#
_entry.id   AF-A0A8R7UWF5-F1
#
_cell.length_a   1.000
_cell.length_b   1.000
_cell.length_c   1.000
_cell.angle_alpha   90.00
_cell.angle_beta   90.00
_cell.angle_gamma   90.00
#
_symmetry.space_group_name_H-M   'P 1'
#
loop_
_entity.id
_entity.type
_entity.pdbx_description
1 polymer ?
#
loop_
_entity_poly.entity_id
_entity_poly.type
_entity_poly.pdbx_seq_one_letter_code
_entity_poly.pdbx_strand_id
1 'polypeptide(L)'
;MTDAWTDRKRRSIMNLCVHCKLGTVYLGSKEASADAHTSLYIFNYVDECIEKIGAENVVQVVTDNASNNMGAKVMLKDKRPKLFWTSCATHTINLMVEEVAKLKHFGSTITKAKEMTTFLYAHHTTLALMRSYTKKRDIVRPGVTRFASAFLTLQSLDAKRKQLKEMCCSDTWEGCKHTRTKKGKVAHAAIMSRAFLEKRVSLH
;
A
#
# COMPACT_ATOMS: atom_id res chain seq x y z
N MET A 1 -13.19 -12.94 -8.05
CA MET A 1 -12.00 -12.11 -7.81
C MET A 1 -10.82 -13.04 -7.56
N THR A 2 -9.68 -12.77 -8.19
CA THR A 2 -8.41 -13.43 -7.81
C THR A 2 -7.39 -12.38 -7.39
N ASP A 3 -6.66 -12.68 -6.32
CA ASP A 3 -5.62 -11.82 -5.75
C ASP A 3 -4.36 -12.65 -5.52
N ALA A 4 -3.22 -12.13 -5.99
CA ALA A 4 -1.94 -12.79 -5.89
C ALA A 4 -0.98 -11.91 -5.11
N TRP A 5 -0.29 -12.51 -4.13
CA TRP A 5 0.71 -11.80 -3.35
C TRP A 5 1.89 -12.72 -3.04
N THR A 6 3.06 -12.09 -2.92
CA THR A 6 4.30 -12.77 -2.55
C THR A 6 4.82 -12.24 -1.22
N ASP A 7 5.09 -13.15 -0.28
CA ASP A 7 5.59 -12.80 1.03
C ASP A 7 7.11 -12.51 1.05
N ARG A 8 7.63 -12.06 2.19
CA ARG A 8 9.07 -11.77 2.35
C ARG A 8 9.97 -13.01 2.27
N LYS A 9 9.41 -14.22 2.41
CA LYS A 9 10.10 -15.50 2.24
C LYS A 9 9.98 -16.02 0.80
N ARG A 10 9.50 -15.17 -0.13
CA ARG A 10 9.26 -15.50 -1.55
C ARG A 10 8.21 -16.58 -1.76
N ARG A 11 7.31 -16.79 -0.81
CA ARG A 11 6.15 -17.65 -1.01
C ARG A 11 5.09 -16.87 -1.76
N SER A 12 4.61 -17.41 -2.86
CA SER A 12 3.56 -16.82 -3.67
C SER A 12 2.25 -17.57 -3.49
N ILE A 13 1.18 -16.83 -3.24
CA ILE A 13 -0.16 -17.38 -2.99
C ILE A 13 -1.16 -16.66 -3.88
N MET A 14 -2.02 -17.44 -4.54
CA MET A 14 -3.14 -16.96 -5.34
C MET A 14 -4.47 -17.33 -4.68
N ASN A 15 -5.25 -16.32 -4.30
CA ASN A 15 -6.52 -16.49 -3.62
C ASN A 15 -7.69 -16.36 -4.59
N LEU A 16 -8.76 -17.11 -4.37
CA LEU A 16 -10.02 -17.00 -5.07
C LEU A 16 -11.14 -16.62 -4.09
N CYS A 17 -11.81 -15.52 -4.40
CA CYS A 17 -12.99 -15.06 -3.69
C CYS A 17 -14.15 -14.86 -4.69
N VAL A 18 -15.33 -15.32 -4.33
CA VAL A 18 -16.57 -15.08 -5.07
C VAL A 18 -17.38 -14.02 -4.36
N HIS A 19 -17.95 -13.11 -5.13
CA HIS A 19 -18.82 -12.05 -4.64
C HIS A 19 -20.19 -12.17 -5.30
N CYS A 20 -21.25 -12.14 -4.50
CA CYS A 20 -22.62 -12.10 -4.96
C CYS A 20 -23.45 -11.12 -4.10
N LYS A 21 -24.76 -11.00 -4.37
CA LYS A 21 -25.66 -10.12 -3.61
C LYS A 21 -25.73 -10.42 -2.11
N LEU A 22 -25.37 -11.63 -1.70
CA LEU A 22 -25.38 -12.05 -0.30
C LEU A 22 -24.05 -11.77 0.42
N GLY A 23 -23.02 -11.36 -0.31
CA GLY A 23 -21.72 -11.02 0.24
C GLY A 23 -20.56 -11.70 -0.49
N THR A 24 -19.41 -11.75 0.21
CA THR A 24 -18.17 -12.34 -0.31
C THR A 24 -17.89 -13.67 0.39
N VAL A 25 -17.54 -14.69 -0.39
CA VAL A 25 -17.11 -15.99 0.10
C VAL A 25 -15.70 -16.27 -0.40
N TYR A 26 -14.83 -16.69 0.52
CA TYR A 26 -13.52 -17.23 0.18
C TYR A 26 -13.69 -18.67 -0.32
N LEU A 27 -13.22 -18.94 -1.54
CA LEU A 27 -13.29 -20.28 -2.12
C LEU A 27 -12.03 -21.11 -1.84
N GLY A 28 -10.86 -20.47 -1.82
CA GLY A 28 -9.62 -21.18 -1.64
C GLY A 28 -8.40 -20.36 -2.02
N SER A 29 -7.24 -20.94 -1.75
CA SER A 29 -5.94 -20.39 -2.10
C SER A 29 -5.07 -21.50 -2.65
N LYS A 30 -4.25 -21.15 -3.63
CA LYS A 30 -3.22 -22.03 -4.16
C LYS A 30 -1.85 -21.44 -3.87
N GLU A 31 -0.97 -22.26 -3.31
CA GLU A 31 0.45 -21.97 -3.26
C GLU A 31 1.00 -22.11 -4.68
N ALA A 32 1.64 -21.06 -5.19
CA ALA A 32 2.11 -20.97 -6.56
C ALA A 32 3.56 -20.48 -6.61
N SER A 33 4.40 -20.84 -5.63
CA SER A 33 5.81 -20.37 -5.59
C SER A 33 6.70 -21.07 -6.61
N ALA A 34 6.38 -22.33 -6.92
CA ALA A 34 7.12 -23.12 -7.90
C ALA A 34 6.67 -22.83 -9.35
N ASP A 35 5.55 -22.13 -9.51
CA ASP A 35 4.94 -21.89 -10.81
C ASP A 35 5.38 -20.55 -11.39
N ALA A 36 5.67 -20.52 -12.68
CA ALA A 36 5.76 -19.26 -13.41
C ALA A 36 4.33 -18.70 -13.57
N HIS A 37 4.07 -17.51 -13.01
CA HIS A 37 2.77 -16.82 -13.06
C HIS A 37 2.45 -16.26 -14.45
N THR A 38 2.56 -17.10 -15.48
CA THR A 38 2.27 -16.75 -16.88
C THR A 38 0.78 -16.47 -17.06
N SER A 39 0.46 -15.76 -18.13
CA SER A 39 -0.93 -15.52 -18.55
C SER A 39 -1.75 -16.82 -18.64
N LEU A 40 -1.14 -17.87 -19.19
CA LEU A 40 -1.78 -19.19 -19.33
C LEU A 40 -2.06 -19.85 -17.98
N TYR A 41 -1.10 -19.79 -17.06
CA TYR A 41 -1.27 -20.35 -15.72
C TYR A 41 -2.43 -19.68 -14.97
N ILE A 42 -2.45 -18.34 -14.99
CA ILE A 42 -3.50 -17.55 -14.35
C ILE A 42 -4.85 -17.84 -14.99
N PHE A 43 -4.91 -17.87 -16.33
CA PHE A 43 -6.11 -18.22 -17.07
C PHE A 43 -6.65 -19.59 -16.65
N ASN A 44 -5.83 -20.64 -16.68
CA ASN A 44 -6.24 -21.99 -16.31
C ASN A 44 -6.77 -22.06 -14.88
N TYR A 45 -6.12 -21.39 -13.93
CA TYR A 45 -6.56 -21.36 -12.54
C TYR A 45 -7.92 -20.68 -12.35
N VAL A 46 -8.16 -19.57 -13.05
CA VAL A 46 -9.45 -18.87 -13.04
C VAL A 46 -10.51 -19.68 -13.77
N ASP A 47 -10.17 -20.30 -14.89
CA ASP A 47 -11.08 -21.08 -15.73
C ASP A 47 -11.58 -22.34 -15.00
N GLU A 48 -10.70 -23.04 -14.28
CA GLU A 48 -11.06 -24.18 -13.42
C GLU A 48 -12.05 -23.75 -12.31
N CYS A 49 -11.86 -22.55 -11.75
CA CYS A 49 -12.79 -21.99 -10.77
C CYS A 49 -14.16 -21.70 -11.38
N ILE A 50 -14.20 -21.15 -12.59
CA ILE A 50 -15.44 -20.89 -13.32
C ILE A 50 -16.20 -22.19 -13.60
N GLU A 51 -15.50 -23.25 -14.03
CA GLU A 51 -16.12 -24.58 -14.23
C GLU A 51 -16.71 -25.13 -12.94
N LYS A 52 -16.00 -25.00 -11.81
CA LYS A 52 -16.50 -25.45 -10.49
C LYS A 52 -17.75 -24.70 -10.03
N ILE A 53 -17.86 -23.41 -10.37
CA ILE A 53 -19.02 -22.57 -9.99
C ILE A 53 -20.19 -22.73 -10.99
N GLY A 54 -19.90 -23.14 -12.21
CA GLY A 54 -20.83 -23.06 -13.35
C GLY A 54 -20.71 -21.70 -14.04
N ALA A 55 -20.43 -21.72 -15.34
CA ALA A 55 -20.17 -20.51 -16.13
C ALA A 55 -21.38 -19.55 -16.19
N GLU A 56 -22.58 -20.09 -16.11
CA GLU A 56 -23.85 -19.37 -16.04
C GLU A 56 -24.03 -18.57 -14.74
N ASN A 57 -23.30 -18.95 -13.67
CA ASN A 57 -23.35 -18.28 -12.38
C ASN A 57 -22.24 -17.22 -12.22
N VAL A 58 -21.39 -17.07 -13.24
CA VAL A 58 -20.29 -16.09 -13.25
C VAL A 58 -20.63 -14.98 -14.24
N VAL A 59 -20.42 -13.74 -13.82
CA VAL A 59 -20.56 -12.57 -14.71
C VAL A 59 -19.20 -11.94 -14.99
N GLN A 60 -18.30 -11.94 -13.99
CA GLN A 60 -17.10 -11.12 -14.03
C GLN A 60 -15.94 -11.74 -13.24
N VAL A 61 -14.74 -11.64 -13.82
CA VAL A 61 -13.45 -11.85 -13.17
C VAL A 61 -12.81 -10.49 -12.91
N VAL A 62 -12.30 -10.29 -11.69
CA VAL A 62 -11.63 -9.07 -11.27
C VAL A 62 -10.23 -9.39 -10.75
N THR A 63 -9.21 -8.74 -11.30
CA THR A 63 -7.79 -8.88 -10.95
C THR A 63 -7.08 -7.52 -11.01
N ASP A 64 -5.84 -7.41 -10.51
CA ASP A 64 -5.02 -6.23 -10.78
C ASP A 64 -4.62 -6.09 -12.27
N ASN A 65 -3.82 -5.06 -12.56
CA ASN A 65 -3.40 -4.71 -13.92
C ASN A 65 -2.05 -5.31 -14.31
N ALA A 66 -1.57 -6.36 -13.63
CA ALA A 66 -0.33 -7.02 -14.01
C ALA A 66 -0.41 -7.53 -15.46
N SER A 67 0.71 -7.47 -16.19
CA SER A 67 0.78 -7.85 -17.61
C SER A 67 0.26 -9.28 -17.88
N ASN A 68 0.54 -10.21 -16.97
CA ASN A 68 0.10 -11.60 -17.10
C ASN A 68 -1.42 -11.75 -16.93
N ASN A 69 -2.04 -10.93 -16.07
CA ASN A 69 -3.50 -10.84 -15.97
C ASN A 69 -4.12 -10.30 -17.26
N MET A 70 -3.46 -9.36 -17.93
CA MET A 70 -3.93 -8.82 -19.22
C MET A 70 -3.88 -9.87 -20.33
N GLY A 71 -2.87 -10.74 -20.34
CA GLY A 71 -2.84 -11.88 -21.27
C GLY A 71 -3.92 -12.91 -20.95
N ALA A 72 -4.13 -13.25 -19.67
CA ALA A 72 -5.18 -14.18 -19.25
C ALA A 72 -6.58 -13.69 -19.61
N LYS A 73 -6.81 -12.36 -19.54
CA LYS A 73 -8.03 -11.70 -19.99
C LYS A 73 -8.33 -11.93 -21.47
N VAL A 74 -7.32 -11.91 -22.34
CA VAL A 74 -7.51 -12.19 -23.77
C VAL A 74 -7.98 -13.63 -23.96
N MET A 75 -7.31 -14.59 -23.31
CA MET A 75 -7.67 -16.01 -23.36
C MET A 75 -9.10 -16.28 -22.85
N LEU A 76 -9.51 -15.60 -21.76
CA LEU A 76 -10.88 -15.72 -21.25
C LEU A 76 -11.90 -15.17 -22.24
N LYS A 77 -11.61 -14.04 -22.89
CA LYS A 77 -12.51 -13.44 -23.88
C LYS A 77 -12.74 -14.41 -25.05
N ASP A 78 -11.69 -15.10 -25.50
CA ASP A 78 -11.77 -16.06 -26.59
C ASP A 78 -12.57 -17.32 -26.19
N LYS A 79 -12.30 -17.89 -25.01
CA LYS A 79 -12.97 -19.11 -24.53
C LYS A 79 -14.40 -18.86 -24.05
N ARG A 80 -14.64 -17.73 -23.39
CA ARG A 80 -15.90 -17.40 -22.68
C ARG A 80 -16.34 -15.97 -22.99
N PRO A 81 -16.81 -15.69 -24.22
CA PRO A 81 -17.11 -14.33 -24.68
C PRO A 81 -18.24 -13.63 -23.90
N LYS A 82 -19.04 -14.37 -23.13
CA LYS A 82 -20.11 -13.83 -22.27
C LYS A 82 -19.60 -13.31 -20.91
N LEU A 83 -18.36 -13.63 -20.54
CA LEU A 83 -17.77 -13.24 -19.25
C LEU A 83 -16.88 -12.02 -19.41
N PHE A 84 -16.95 -11.13 -18.42
CA PHE A 84 -16.09 -9.95 -18.38
C PHE A 84 -14.84 -10.20 -17.53
N TRP A 85 -13.69 -9.72 -17.99
CA TRP A 85 -12.50 -9.59 -17.15
C TRP A 85 -12.12 -8.12 -17.02
N THR A 86 -12.16 -7.61 -15.79
CA THR A 86 -11.89 -6.20 -15.49
C THR A 86 -10.75 -6.04 -14.49
N SER A 87 -10.03 -4.95 -14.69
CA SER A 87 -9.06 -4.39 -13.77
C SER A 87 -9.67 -4.02 -12.42
N CYS A 88 -8.91 -4.23 -11.35
CA CYS A 88 -9.28 -3.88 -9.99
C CYS A 88 -9.26 -2.37 -9.82
N ALA A 89 -10.41 -1.79 -9.49
CA ALA A 89 -10.55 -0.35 -9.27
C ALA A 89 -9.61 0.16 -8.18
N THR A 90 -9.46 -0.57 -7.07
CA THR A 90 -8.56 -0.20 -5.97
C THR A 90 -7.11 -0.14 -6.43
N HIS A 91 -6.66 -1.10 -7.23
CA HIS A 91 -5.31 -1.09 -7.78
C HIS A 91 -5.11 0.07 -8.76
N THR A 92 -6.08 0.32 -9.64
CA THR A 92 -6.06 1.45 -10.59
C THR A 92 -5.97 2.80 -9.86
N ILE A 93 -6.78 3.02 -8.82
CA ILE A 93 -6.72 4.24 -8.00
C ILE A 93 -5.35 4.35 -7.32
N ASN A 94 -4.82 3.24 -6.79
CA ASN A 94 -3.51 3.22 -6.16
C ASN A 94 -2.39 3.65 -7.13
N LEU A 95 -2.46 3.25 -8.40
CA LEU A 95 -1.52 3.68 -9.44
C LEU A 95 -1.71 5.17 -9.81
N MET A 96 -2.94 5.67 -9.88
CA MET A 96 -3.18 7.11 -10.09
C MET A 96 -2.54 7.94 -8.97
N VAL A 97 -2.70 7.48 -7.72
CA VAL A 97 -2.12 8.13 -6.54
C VAL A 97 -0.59 8.04 -6.54
N GLU A 98 0.00 6.97 -7.10
CA GLU A 98 1.44 6.87 -7.33
C GLU A 98 1.95 7.97 -8.26
N GLU A 99 1.28 8.17 -9.40
CA GLU A 99 1.67 9.18 -10.37
C GLU A 99 1.54 10.60 -9.79
N VAL A 100 0.49 10.87 -9.02
CA VAL A 100 0.37 12.13 -8.26
C VAL A 100 1.53 12.29 -7.27
N ALA A 101 1.91 11.23 -6.55
CA ALA A 101 3.04 11.28 -5.62
C ALA A 101 4.39 11.60 -6.29
N LYS A 102 4.57 11.25 -7.57
CA LYS A 102 5.77 11.53 -8.36
C LYS A 102 5.86 12.98 -8.85
N LEU A 103 4.77 13.74 -8.84
CA LEU A 103 4.80 15.15 -9.24
C LEU A 103 5.80 15.93 -8.39
N LYS A 104 6.58 16.83 -9.02
CA LYS A 104 7.61 17.66 -8.35
C LYS A 104 7.09 18.38 -7.11
N HIS A 105 5.81 18.76 -7.12
CA HIS A 105 5.16 19.40 -6.00
C HIS A 105 5.13 18.53 -4.74
N PHE A 106 4.84 17.22 -4.86
CA PHE A 106 4.63 16.30 -3.75
C PHE A 106 5.84 15.43 -3.39
N GLY A 107 6.65 15.05 -4.39
CA GLY A 107 7.71 14.05 -4.19
C GLY A 107 8.68 14.37 -3.04
N SER A 108 9.14 15.62 -2.94
CA SER A 108 10.04 16.05 -1.86
C SER A 108 9.41 15.95 -0.47
N THR A 109 8.11 16.25 -0.36
CA THR A 109 7.35 16.16 0.90
C THR A 109 7.13 14.71 1.28
N ILE A 110 6.75 13.85 0.33
CA ILE A 110 6.55 12.42 0.58
C ILE A 110 7.86 11.76 1.04
N THR A 111 8.99 12.09 0.41
CA THR A 111 10.31 11.56 0.81
C THR A 111 10.66 11.93 2.25
N LYS A 112 10.53 13.21 2.62
CA LYS A 112 10.79 13.68 4.00
C LYS A 112 9.87 13.00 5.04
N ALA A 113 8.61 12.79 4.70
CA ALA A 113 7.67 12.07 5.57
C ALA A 113 8.05 10.60 5.75
N LYS A 114 8.51 9.94 4.68
CA LYS A 114 9.04 8.57 4.73
C LYS A 114 10.30 8.49 5.58
N GLU A 115 11.21 9.46 5.46
CA GLU A 115 12.42 9.53 6.28
C GLU A 115 12.11 9.71 7.76
N MET A 116 11.20 10.64 8.10
CA MET A 116 10.75 10.84 9.48
C MET A 116 10.16 9.56 10.06
N THR A 117 9.18 8.97 9.37
CA THR A 117 8.51 7.76 9.87
C THR A 117 9.49 6.59 9.96
N THR A 118 10.41 6.44 9.02
CA THR A 118 11.47 5.43 9.11
C THR A 118 12.33 5.65 10.36
N PHE A 119 12.74 6.89 10.64
CA PHE A 119 13.53 7.21 11.83
C PHE A 119 12.79 6.90 13.12
N LEU A 120 11.54 7.35 13.24
CA LEU A 120 10.73 7.17 14.44
C LEU A 120 10.51 5.69 14.77
N TYR A 121 10.25 4.86 13.75
CA TYR A 121 10.00 3.43 13.94
C TYR A 121 11.27 2.55 13.90
N ALA A 122 12.46 3.12 13.69
CA ALA A 122 13.70 2.35 13.58
C ALA A 122 14.17 1.73 14.91
N HIS A 123 13.92 2.39 16.03
CA HIS A 123 14.40 1.97 17.35
C HIS A 123 13.30 2.07 18.41
N HIS A 124 13.34 1.19 19.41
CA HIS A 124 12.35 1.20 20.50
C HIS A 124 12.36 2.54 21.26
N THR A 125 13.54 3.15 21.42
CA THR A 125 13.73 4.45 22.09
C THR A 125 13.10 5.60 21.31
N THR A 126 13.31 5.69 20.00
CA THR A 126 12.71 6.75 19.16
C THR A 126 11.20 6.58 19.03
N LEU A 127 10.72 5.33 19.00
CA LEU A 127 9.30 5.02 19.01
C LEU A 127 8.63 5.39 20.34
N ALA A 128 9.24 5.02 21.46
CA ALA A 128 8.76 5.36 22.79
C ALA A 128 8.72 6.88 22.99
N LEU A 129 9.76 7.58 22.54
CA LEU A 129 9.83 9.04 22.57
C LEU A 129 8.69 9.67 21.78
N MET A 130 8.41 9.24 20.54
CA MET A 130 7.25 9.79 19.81
C MET A 130 5.94 9.54 20.55
N ARG A 131 5.73 8.33 21.08
CA ARG A 131 4.50 7.95 21.76
C ARG A 131 4.26 8.72 23.07
N SER A 132 5.31 9.18 23.76
CA SER A 132 5.14 10.01 24.97
C SER A 132 4.54 11.38 24.64
N TYR A 133 4.87 11.97 23.47
CA TYR A 133 4.32 13.25 23.02
C TYR A 133 2.98 13.10 22.28
N THR A 134 2.73 11.98 21.62
CA THR A 134 1.51 11.77 20.82
C THR A 134 0.37 11.08 21.58
N LYS A 135 0.45 10.97 22.92
CA LYS A 135 -0.53 10.25 23.75
C LYS A 135 -0.73 8.80 23.27
N LYS A 136 0.37 8.12 22.95
CA LYS A 136 0.42 6.77 22.36
C LYS A 136 -0.28 6.62 21.01
N ARG A 137 -0.66 7.72 20.34
CA ARG A 137 -1.23 7.66 18.98
C ARG A 137 -0.12 7.52 17.95
N ASP A 138 -0.11 6.40 17.26
CA ASP A 138 0.87 6.10 16.21
C ASP A 138 0.66 6.94 14.95
N ILE A 139 1.74 7.03 14.14
CA ILE A 139 1.68 7.62 12.80
C ILE A 139 1.36 6.50 11.82
N VAL A 140 0.45 6.76 10.87
CA VAL A 140 0.21 5.83 9.77
C VAL A 140 1.51 5.63 9.00
N ARG A 141 1.93 4.38 8.83
CA ARG A 141 3.19 4.03 8.16
C ARG A 141 2.95 3.86 6.65
N PRO A 142 3.88 4.29 5.80
CA PRO A 142 3.82 3.98 4.38
C PRO A 142 3.89 2.46 4.18
N GLY A 143 2.87 1.89 3.54
CA GLY A 143 2.84 0.53 3.04
C GLY A 143 3.54 0.44 1.69
N VAL A 144 4.38 -0.58 1.50
CA VAL A 144 5.21 -0.76 0.30
C VAL A 144 4.35 -0.92 -0.97
N THR A 145 3.19 -1.56 -0.86
CA THR A 145 2.30 -1.90 -1.99
C THR A 145 1.10 -0.95 -2.14
N ARG A 146 0.99 0.09 -1.30
CA ARG A 146 -0.18 0.99 -1.26
C ARG A 146 0.25 2.45 -1.23
N PHE A 147 0.40 3.09 -2.38
CA PHE A 147 0.81 4.50 -2.51
C PHE A 147 -0.12 5.48 -1.78
N ALA A 148 -1.41 5.16 -1.66
CA ALA A 148 -2.35 5.93 -0.83
C ALA A 148 -1.87 6.10 0.62
N SER A 149 -1.13 5.12 1.16
CA SER A 149 -0.57 5.20 2.51
C SER A 149 0.46 6.32 2.69
N ALA A 150 1.12 6.78 1.62
CA ALA A 150 2.02 7.93 1.69
C ALA A 150 1.26 9.21 2.05
N PHE A 151 0.08 9.41 1.45
CA PHE A 151 -0.79 10.55 1.75
C PHE A 151 -1.42 10.43 3.15
N LEU A 152 -1.83 9.23 3.56
CA LEU A 152 -2.28 9.00 4.94
C LEU A 152 -1.16 9.24 5.97
N THR A 153 0.09 8.92 5.62
CA THR A 153 1.26 9.23 6.44
C THR A 153 1.42 10.74 6.60
N LEU A 154 1.31 11.50 5.50
CA LEU A 154 1.35 12.96 5.53
C LEU A 154 0.24 13.55 6.40
N GLN A 155 -1.00 13.11 6.21
CA GLN A 155 -2.13 13.54 7.02
C GLN A 155 -1.92 13.23 8.51
N SER A 156 -1.39 12.05 8.82
CA SER A 156 -1.11 11.66 10.20
C SER A 156 0.04 12.45 10.83
N LEU A 157 1.06 12.84 10.06
CA LEU A 157 2.14 13.70 10.52
C LEU A 157 1.64 15.12 10.79
N ASP A 158 0.81 15.67 9.89
CA ASP A 158 0.23 17.00 10.04
C ASP A 158 -0.71 17.08 11.25
N ALA A 159 -1.57 16.08 11.44
CA ALA A 159 -2.46 15.98 12.61
C ALA A 159 -1.70 15.92 13.95
N LYS A 160 -0.41 15.53 13.94
CA LYS A 160 0.47 15.42 15.11
C LYS A 160 1.58 16.47 15.10
N ARG A 161 1.49 17.48 14.22
CA ARG A 161 2.56 18.45 13.96
C ARG A 161 3.03 19.16 15.22
N LYS A 162 2.10 19.62 16.05
CA LYS A 162 2.42 20.36 17.29
C LYS A 162 3.22 19.47 18.25
N GLN A 163 2.74 18.27 18.50
CA GLN A 163 3.37 17.30 19.40
C GLN A 163 4.75 16.86 18.88
N LEU A 164 4.89 16.66 17.57
CA LEU A 164 6.18 16.29 16.98
C LEU A 164 7.20 17.43 17.04
N LYS A 165 6.76 18.69 16.92
CA LYS A 165 7.64 19.85 17.11
C LYS A 165 8.06 20.01 18.57
N GLU A 166 7.12 19.89 19.50
CA GLU A 166 7.40 19.90 20.94
C GLU A 166 8.40 18.80 21.31
N MET A 167 8.22 17.60 20.77
CA MET A 167 9.17 16.49 20.93
C MET A 167 10.56 16.88 20.43
N CYS A 168 10.69 17.41 19.21
CA CYS A 168 11.99 17.79 18.63
C CYS A 168 12.70 18.91 19.40
N CYS A 169 11.98 19.75 20.13
CA CYS A 169 12.52 20.84 20.95
C CYS A 169 12.76 20.45 22.42
N SER A 170 12.66 19.17 22.79
CA SER A 170 12.76 18.73 24.18
C SER A 170 14.15 18.20 24.57
N ASP A 171 14.51 18.32 25.85
CA ASP A 171 15.71 17.69 26.41
C ASP A 171 15.73 16.17 26.19
N THR A 172 14.55 15.54 26.21
CA THR A 172 14.42 14.10 25.95
C THR A 172 14.79 13.71 24.52
N TRP A 173 14.64 14.62 23.56
CA TRP A 173 15.12 14.44 22.19
C TRP A 173 16.63 14.64 22.08
N GLU A 174 17.19 15.64 22.75
CA GLU A 174 18.64 15.90 22.77
C GLU A 174 19.44 14.81 23.49
N GLY A 175 18.85 14.22 24.53
CA GLY A 175 19.37 13.08 25.27
C GLY A 175 19.30 11.76 24.51
N CYS A 176 18.48 11.67 23.46
CA CYS A 176 18.36 10.45 22.65
C CYS A 176 19.53 10.30 21.68
N LYS A 177 20.41 9.32 21.89
CA LYS A 177 21.59 9.08 21.02
C LYS A 177 21.27 8.98 19.51
N HIS A 178 20.09 8.50 19.15
CA HIS A 178 19.70 8.31 17.75
C HIS A 178 19.43 9.64 17.02
N THR A 179 19.05 10.70 17.72
CA THR A 179 18.75 12.02 17.12
C THR A 179 20.02 12.70 16.59
N ARG A 180 21.18 12.36 17.16
CA ARG A 180 22.51 12.87 16.74
C ARG A 180 23.02 12.23 15.45
N THR A 181 22.43 11.12 15.02
CA THR A 181 22.80 10.45 13.76
C THR A 181 22.41 11.29 12.55
N LYS A 182 23.00 11.01 11.37
CA LYS A 182 22.59 11.67 10.11
C LYS A 182 21.08 11.56 9.86
N LYS A 183 20.49 10.39 10.12
CA LYS A 183 19.03 10.15 9.98
C LYS A 183 18.22 10.99 10.97
N GLY A 184 18.68 11.10 12.22
CA GLY A 184 18.04 11.92 13.25
C GLY A 184 18.06 13.42 12.92
N LYS A 185 19.20 13.93 12.42
CA LYS A 185 19.33 15.32 11.96
C LYS A 185 18.41 15.64 10.77
N VAL A 186 18.30 14.72 9.81
CA VAL A 186 17.37 14.84 8.67
C VAL A 186 15.91 14.85 9.15
N ALA A 187 15.56 13.94 10.05
CA ALA A 187 14.22 13.86 10.65
C ALA A 187 13.85 15.16 11.40
N HIS A 188 14.78 15.69 12.20
CA HIS A 188 14.61 16.98 12.89
C HIS A 188 14.36 18.12 11.89
N ALA A 189 15.23 18.26 10.87
CA ALA A 189 15.11 19.29 9.86
C ALA A 189 13.78 19.19 9.07
N ALA A 190 13.31 17.97 8.80
CA ALA A 190 12.02 17.76 8.15
C ALA A 190 10.86 18.34 8.98
N ILE A 191 10.79 18.03 10.28
CA ILE A 191 9.66 18.43 11.15
C ILE A 191 9.66 19.92 11.47
N MET A 192 10.86 20.50 11.58
CA MET A 192 11.03 21.92 11.87
C MET A 192 10.83 22.80 10.63
N SER A 193 10.93 22.23 9.42
CA SER A 193 10.70 22.97 8.17
C SER A 193 9.27 23.50 8.08
N ARG A 194 9.12 24.82 7.86
CA ARG A 194 7.83 25.45 7.54
C ARG A 194 7.25 24.89 6.23
N ALA A 195 8.07 24.82 5.19
CA ALA A 195 7.70 24.35 3.85
C ALA A 195 7.28 22.86 3.79
N PHE A 196 7.73 22.02 4.72
CA PHE A 196 7.40 20.59 4.74
C PHE A 196 5.91 20.33 4.99
N LEU A 197 5.22 21.21 5.70
CA LEU A 197 3.81 21.01 6.10
C LEU A 197 2.88 22.13 5.61
N GLU A 198 3.42 23.16 4.95
CA GLU A 198 2.64 24.25 4.35
C GLU A 198 2.13 23.94 2.94
N LYS A 199 2.69 22.93 2.25
CA LYS A 199 2.11 22.38 1.02
C LYS A 199 0.86 21.59 1.36
N ARG A 200 -0.20 22.31 1.74
CA ARG A 200 -1.52 21.76 1.94
C ARG A 200 -1.97 21.12 0.64
N VAL A 201 -2.31 19.85 0.69
CA VAL A 201 -3.25 19.27 -0.27
C VAL A 201 -4.61 19.84 0.12
N SER A 202 -4.87 21.09 -0.25
CA SER A 202 -6.22 21.63 -0.24
C SER A 202 -6.94 20.98 -1.41
N LEU A 203 -7.49 19.78 -1.20
CA LEU A 203 -8.57 19.27 -2.03
C LEU A 203 -9.80 20.07 -1.63
N HIS A 204 -10.06 21.16 -2.34
CA HIS A 204 -11.40 21.77 -2.40
C HIS A 204 -12.24 20.96 -3.39
#